data_AF-A0A9R0A9I8-F1
#
_entry.id   AF-A0A9R0A9I8-F1
#
_cell.length_a   1.000
_cell.length_b   1.000
_cell.length_c   1.000
_cell.angle_alpha   90.00
_cell.angle_beta   90.00
_cell.angle_gamma   90.00
#
_symmetry.space_group_name_H-M   'P 1'
#
loop_
_entity.id
_entity.type
_entity.pdbx_description
1 polymer ?
#
loop_
_entity_poly.entity_id
_entity_poly.type
_entity_poly.pdbx_seq_one_letter_code
_entity_poly.pdbx_strand_id
1 'polypeptide(L)'
;MNFNAEDHYRSVFKERLSSGIKDLEKDSANMRTSAMLLAEAREENERVNRALQDQEKELQIRREHLRERAEHVKKEKEKLRQYKLDTAKELQENDARRLRAIQKTKEEESKIREKEENIKKLMTQYEALQAHKEQLDQRKILAKLHQENTAKMPGKFENAGRHSDRHGARSIRKEIVERQANEKEAEHKKLELMKDIKEQQTRLLHYTKQLQQQQTDLDNIRSETHEWELKREELRSTAEREELQYAQIKVRIRSIYQLIAPYWRESVDIEDPFKQLQLIRKHFQLVRAIAEDRNVMKTPAGGTEEDVRQQRLRSKL
;
A
#
# COMPACT_ATOMS: atom_id res chain seq x y z
N MET A 1 -96.35 0.13 70.77
CA MET A 1 -95.08 0.09 70.01
C MET A 1 -94.21 1.22 70.53
N ASN A 2 -93.20 0.92 71.35
CA ASN A 2 -92.34 1.94 71.95
C ASN A 2 -91.28 2.34 70.93
N PHE A 3 -91.49 3.48 70.29
CA PHE A 3 -90.49 4.10 69.42
C PHE A 3 -89.40 4.70 70.32
N ASN A 4 -88.32 3.96 70.55
CA ASN A 4 -87.22 4.42 71.38
C ASN A 4 -86.37 5.43 70.58
N ALA A 5 -86.76 6.70 70.63
CA ALA A 5 -86.14 7.79 69.86
C ALA A 5 -84.62 7.90 70.15
N GLU A 6 -84.19 7.53 71.36
CA GLU A 6 -82.79 7.59 71.78
C GLU A 6 -81.89 6.62 71.00
N ASP A 7 -82.38 5.41 70.69
CA ASP A 7 -81.65 4.43 69.90
C ASP A 7 -81.55 4.85 68.43
N HIS A 8 -82.60 5.48 67.89
CA HIS A 8 -82.58 6.02 66.53
C HIS A 8 -81.56 7.16 66.40
N TYR A 9 -81.56 8.12 67.33
CA TYR A 9 -80.61 9.22 67.29
C TYR A 9 -79.18 8.73 67.54
N ARG A 10 -78.95 7.79 68.46
CA ARG A 10 -77.63 7.17 68.65
C ARG A 10 -77.15 6.46 67.40
N SER A 11 -78.01 5.69 66.72
CA SER A 11 -77.63 4.97 65.50
C SER A 11 -77.25 5.94 64.38
N VAL A 12 -78.07 6.96 64.14
CA VAL A 12 -77.80 7.98 63.11
C VAL A 12 -76.53 8.78 63.42
N PHE A 13 -76.30 9.14 64.69
CA PHE A 13 -75.10 9.86 65.07
C PHE A 13 -73.84 9.00 64.91
N LYS A 14 -73.92 7.72 65.28
CA LYS A 14 -72.81 6.77 65.18
C LYS A 14 -72.49 6.44 63.72
N GLU A 15 -73.50 6.32 62.87
CA GLU A 15 -73.34 6.13 61.43
C GLU A 15 -72.74 7.37 60.76
N ARG A 16 -73.20 8.57 61.13
CA ARG A 16 -72.68 9.83 60.58
C ARG A 16 -71.25 10.14 61.04
N LEU A 17 -70.91 9.83 62.30
CA LEU A 17 -69.53 9.90 62.80
C LEU A 17 -68.64 8.85 62.11
N SER A 18 -69.14 7.64 61.92
CA SER A 18 -68.38 6.57 61.25
C SER A 18 -68.16 6.87 59.77
N SER A 19 -69.11 7.52 59.09
CA SER A 19 -68.91 8.04 57.72
C SER A 19 -67.85 9.15 57.72
N GLY A 20 -67.98 10.14 58.61
CA GLY A 20 -67.02 11.25 58.69
C GLY A 20 -65.59 10.79 59.01
N ILE A 21 -65.42 9.79 59.88
CA ILE A 21 -64.10 9.22 60.19
C ILE A 21 -63.53 8.45 58.99
N LYS A 22 -64.36 7.68 58.26
CA LYS A 22 -63.94 6.98 57.04
C LYS A 22 -63.56 7.94 55.91
N ASP A 23 -64.24 9.07 55.80
CA ASP A 23 -63.92 10.11 54.81
C ASP A 23 -62.60 10.82 55.17
N LEU A 24 -62.38 11.13 56.46
CA LEU A 24 -61.11 11.67 56.97
C LEU A 24 -59.91 10.69 56.82
N GLU A 25 -60.12 9.39 57.05
CA GLU A 25 -59.07 8.38 56.86
C GLU A 25 -58.74 8.18 55.37
N LYS A 26 -59.74 8.19 54.48
CA LYS A 26 -59.54 8.16 53.02
C LYS A 26 -58.78 9.37 52.49
N ASP A 27 -59.07 10.55 53.03
CA ASP A 27 -58.36 11.78 52.65
C ASP A 27 -56.93 11.79 53.21
N SER A 28 -56.70 11.25 54.41
CA SER A 28 -55.35 11.13 54.99
C SER A 28 -54.43 10.19 54.22
N ALA A 29 -54.97 9.10 53.65
CA ALA A 29 -54.21 8.13 52.86
C ALA A 29 -53.80 8.66 51.47
N ASN A 30 -54.52 9.66 50.94
CA ASN A 30 -54.27 10.27 49.62
C ASN A 30 -53.56 11.63 49.68
N MET A 31 -53.37 12.21 50.88
CA MET A 31 -52.67 13.49 51.06
C MET A 31 -51.16 13.28 51.14
N ARG A 32 -50.51 13.20 49.96
CA ARG A 32 -49.07 13.44 49.85
C ARG A 32 -48.79 14.82 50.44
N THR A 33 -48.29 14.88 51.68
CA THR A 33 -48.12 16.15 52.39
C THR A 33 -47.11 17.02 51.63
N SER A 34 -47.30 18.33 51.58
CA SER A 34 -46.39 19.26 50.88
C SER A 34 -44.91 19.05 51.27
N ALA A 35 -44.64 18.67 52.52
CA ALA A 35 -43.31 18.31 53.00
C ALA A 35 -42.71 17.05 52.31
N MET A 36 -43.53 16.05 51.99
CA MET A 36 -43.10 14.83 51.32
C MET A 36 -42.79 15.07 49.84
N LEU A 37 -43.60 15.89 49.16
CA LEU A 37 -43.31 16.36 47.79
C LEU A 37 -42.01 17.18 47.72
N LEU A 38 -41.78 18.04 48.71
CA LEU A 38 -40.55 18.82 48.80
C LEU A 38 -39.32 17.92 49.05
N ALA A 39 -39.47 16.87 49.86
CA ALA A 39 -38.40 15.90 50.10
C ALA A 39 -38.07 15.08 48.84
N GLU A 40 -39.09 14.61 48.12
CA GLU A 40 -38.92 13.91 46.84
C GLU A 40 -38.24 14.79 45.79
N ALA A 41 -38.66 16.07 45.67
CA ALA A 41 -38.03 17.01 44.76
C ALA A 41 -36.57 17.31 45.12
N ARG A 42 -36.22 17.36 46.41
CA ARG A 42 -34.82 17.49 46.87
C ARG A 42 -33.99 16.26 46.52
N GLU A 43 -34.54 15.06 46.76
CA GLU A 43 -33.85 13.82 46.43
C GLU A 43 -33.64 13.67 44.92
N GLU A 44 -34.63 14.04 44.11
CA GLU A 44 -34.51 14.08 42.65
C GLU A 44 -33.44 15.09 42.21
N ASN A 45 -33.40 16.28 42.82
CA ASN A 45 -32.37 17.28 42.53
C ASN A 45 -30.96 16.78 42.89
N GLU A 46 -30.79 16.10 44.01
CA GLU A 46 -29.52 15.47 44.39
C GLU A 46 -29.11 14.32 43.46
N ARG A 47 -30.07 13.55 42.94
CA ARG A 47 -29.78 12.50 41.94
C ARG A 47 -29.34 13.13 40.61
N VAL A 48 -30.04 14.18 40.16
CA VAL A 48 -29.68 14.92 38.94
C VAL A 48 -28.31 15.59 39.10
N ASN A 49 -28.03 16.22 40.25
CA ASN A 49 -26.73 16.84 40.51
C ASN A 49 -25.59 15.82 40.52
N ARG A 50 -25.80 14.62 41.10
CA ARG A 50 -24.82 13.54 41.03
C ARG A 50 -24.57 13.07 39.60
N ALA A 51 -25.63 12.85 38.82
CA ALA A 51 -25.51 12.46 37.42
C ALA A 51 -24.78 13.53 36.57
N LEU A 52 -25.04 14.81 36.84
CA LEU A 52 -24.36 15.92 36.18
C LEU A 52 -22.87 15.94 36.53
N GLN A 53 -22.50 15.78 37.81
CA GLN A 53 -21.10 15.72 38.24
C GLN A 53 -20.35 14.55 37.62
N ASP A 54 -21.00 13.39 37.47
CA ASP A 54 -20.40 12.23 36.84
C ASP A 54 -20.19 12.46 35.33
N GLN A 55 -21.15 13.08 34.65
CA GLN A 55 -20.98 13.51 33.25
C GLN A 55 -19.86 14.55 33.09
N GLU A 56 -19.74 15.51 34.00
CA GLU A 56 -18.66 16.51 33.96
C GLU A 56 -17.28 15.85 34.08
N LYS A 57 -17.13 14.87 34.99
CA LYS A 57 -15.90 14.10 35.13
C LYS A 57 -15.60 13.27 33.88
N GLU A 58 -16.59 12.60 33.31
CA GLU A 58 -16.42 11.81 32.09
C GLU A 58 -15.99 12.70 30.91
N LEU A 59 -16.62 13.87 30.75
CA LEU A 59 -16.25 14.84 29.73
C LEU A 59 -14.83 15.38 29.95
N GLN A 60 -14.43 15.61 31.20
CA GLN A 60 -13.08 16.06 31.54
C GLN A 60 -12.02 15.01 31.14
N ILE A 61 -12.23 13.74 31.52
CA ILE A 61 -11.34 12.63 31.12
C ILE A 61 -11.27 12.52 29.59
N ARG A 62 -12.42 12.63 28.91
CA ARG A 62 -12.48 12.57 27.45
C ARG A 62 -11.72 13.72 26.79
N ARG A 63 -11.78 14.93 27.35
CA ARG A 63 -11.01 16.10 26.88
C ARG A 63 -9.51 15.89 27.06
N GLU A 64 -9.09 15.30 28.17
CA GLU A 64 -7.68 14.99 28.43
C GLU A 64 -7.14 13.95 27.44
N HIS A 65 -7.86 12.84 27.24
CA HIS A 65 -7.50 11.84 26.25
C HIS A 65 -7.43 12.41 24.81
N LEU A 66 -8.36 13.29 24.44
CA LEU A 66 -8.31 13.98 23.14
C LEU A 66 -7.09 14.89 23.02
N ARG A 67 -6.70 15.57 24.11
CA ARG A 67 -5.49 16.42 24.14
C ARG A 67 -4.23 15.59 23.98
N GLU A 68 -4.11 14.47 24.69
CA GLU A 68 -2.98 13.54 24.56
C GLU A 68 -2.87 12.98 23.14
N ARG A 69 -3.99 12.56 22.55
CA ARG A 69 -4.04 12.09 21.17
C ARG A 69 -3.63 13.19 20.19
N ALA A 70 -4.06 14.43 20.40
CA ALA A 70 -3.66 15.56 19.56
C ALA A 70 -2.15 15.84 19.63
N GLU A 71 -1.56 15.80 20.83
CA GLU A 71 -0.11 15.95 21.01
C GLU A 71 0.67 14.77 20.41
N HIS A 72 0.19 13.54 20.56
CA HIS A 72 0.78 12.38 19.91
C HIS A 72 0.79 12.53 18.39
N VAL A 73 -0.36 12.90 17.80
CA VAL A 73 -0.48 13.15 16.35
C VAL A 73 0.46 14.27 15.90
N LYS A 74 0.60 15.34 16.69
CA LYS A 74 1.53 16.43 16.40
C LYS A 74 2.98 15.96 16.37
N LYS A 75 3.39 15.15 17.36
CA LYS A 75 4.75 14.56 17.42
C LYS A 75 5.01 13.64 16.22
N GLU A 76 4.07 12.77 15.87
CA GLU A 76 4.21 11.87 14.72
C GLU A 76 4.27 12.64 13.39
N LYS A 77 3.49 13.71 13.24
CA LYS A 77 3.58 14.60 12.07
C LYS A 77 4.96 15.25 11.95
N GLU A 78 5.55 15.68 13.06
CA GLU A 78 6.89 16.29 13.04
C GLU A 78 7.97 15.27 12.71
N LYS A 79 7.91 14.05 13.28
CA LYS A 79 8.80 12.95 12.91
C LYS A 79 8.71 12.62 11.43
N LEU A 80 7.49 12.54 10.89
CA LEU A 80 7.28 12.28 9.46
C LEU A 80 7.86 13.40 8.59
N ARG A 81 7.74 14.66 9.03
CA ARG A 81 8.33 15.81 8.34
C ARG A 81 9.85 15.73 8.32
N GLN A 82 10.48 15.36 9.44
CA GLN A 82 11.92 15.16 9.53
C GLN A 82 12.39 14.02 8.63
N TYR A 83 11.72 12.87 8.70
CA TYR A 83 12.03 11.73 7.83
C TYR A 83 11.94 12.08 6.33
N LYS A 84 10.91 12.84 5.92
CA LYS A 84 10.78 13.33 4.54
C LYS A 84 11.94 14.26 4.13
N LEU A 85 12.42 15.10 5.05
CA LEU A 85 13.53 15.99 4.77
C LEU A 85 14.84 15.22 4.63
N ASP A 86 15.08 14.24 5.51
CA ASP A 86 16.30 13.45 5.51
C ASP A 86 16.37 12.52 4.29
N THR A 87 15.27 11.84 3.96
CA THR A 87 15.16 11.05 2.72
C THR A 87 15.38 11.89 1.46
N ALA A 88 14.87 13.12 1.41
CA ALA A 88 15.11 14.02 0.28
C ALA A 88 16.61 14.40 0.15
N LYS A 89 17.29 14.66 1.28
CA LYS A 89 18.74 14.93 1.28
C LYS A 89 19.54 13.72 0.82
N GLU A 90 19.22 12.53 1.32
CA GLU A 90 19.88 11.28 0.92
C GLU A 90 19.71 11.03 -0.59
N LEU A 91 18.52 11.29 -1.13
CA LEU A 91 18.25 11.14 -2.56
C LEU A 91 19.07 12.14 -3.40
N GLN A 92 19.12 13.40 -2.98
CA GLN A 92 19.95 14.42 -3.63
C GLN A 92 21.45 14.07 -3.59
N GLU A 93 21.94 13.55 -2.46
CA GLU A 93 23.33 13.13 -2.33
C GLU A 93 23.63 11.90 -3.20
N ASN A 94 22.69 10.95 -3.28
CA ASN A 94 22.80 9.78 -4.14
C ASN A 94 22.89 10.18 -5.62
N ASP A 95 22.02 11.08 -6.06
CA ASP A 95 22.04 11.61 -7.42
C ASP A 95 23.36 12.33 -7.74
N ALA A 96 23.89 13.12 -6.80
CA ALA A 96 25.18 13.77 -6.95
C ALA A 96 26.34 12.76 -7.07
N ARG A 97 26.32 11.68 -6.27
CA ARG A 97 27.32 10.59 -6.35
C ARG A 97 27.23 9.86 -7.69
N ARG A 98 26.01 9.54 -8.15
CA ARG A 98 25.76 8.90 -9.44
C ARG A 98 26.26 9.77 -10.60
N LEU A 99 25.98 11.07 -10.57
CA LEU A 99 26.44 12.00 -11.61
C LEU A 99 27.97 12.08 -11.67
N ARG A 100 28.63 12.15 -10.52
CA ARG A 100 30.11 12.13 -10.44
C ARG A 100 30.70 10.83 -11.00
N ALA A 101 30.08 9.68 -10.71
CA ALA A 101 30.52 8.41 -11.25
C ALA A 101 30.41 8.39 -12.78
N ILE A 102 29.28 8.83 -13.34
CA ILE A 102 29.07 8.93 -14.80
C ILE A 102 30.09 9.88 -15.44
N GLN A 103 30.40 11.00 -14.79
CA GLN A 103 31.36 11.95 -15.34
C GLN A 103 32.78 11.38 -15.33
N LYS A 104 33.16 10.70 -14.26
CA LYS A 104 34.45 10.00 -14.15
C LYS A 104 34.58 8.90 -15.21
N THR A 105 33.54 8.09 -15.43
CA THR A 105 33.59 7.05 -16.48
C THR A 105 33.72 7.66 -17.86
N LYS A 106 33.02 8.77 -18.16
CA LYS A 106 33.16 9.48 -19.43
C LYS A 106 34.57 10.03 -19.66
N GLU A 107 35.20 10.59 -18.62
CA GLU A 107 36.59 11.08 -18.68
C GLU A 107 37.59 9.94 -18.86
N GLU A 108 37.35 8.77 -18.26
CA GLU A 108 38.17 7.59 -18.46
C GLU A 108 38.00 7.03 -19.88
N GLU A 109 36.77 6.96 -20.39
CA GLU A 109 36.48 6.57 -21.77
C GLU A 109 37.16 7.49 -22.79
N SER A 110 37.15 8.81 -22.58
CA SER A 110 37.83 9.74 -23.50
C SER A 110 39.34 9.53 -23.48
N LYS A 111 39.95 9.32 -22.30
CA LYS A 111 41.38 9.01 -22.17
C LYS A 111 41.74 7.67 -22.82
N ILE A 112 40.87 6.67 -22.74
CA ILE A 112 41.07 5.38 -23.42
C ILE A 112 41.07 5.59 -24.93
N ARG A 113 40.09 6.32 -25.47
CA ARG A 113 40.02 6.63 -26.91
C ARG A 113 41.27 7.34 -27.42
N GLU A 114 41.76 8.35 -26.70
CA GLU A 114 43.00 9.05 -27.06
C GLU A 114 44.22 8.10 -27.09
N LYS A 115 44.33 7.20 -26.09
CA LYS A 115 45.40 6.21 -26.05
C LYS A 115 45.29 5.20 -27.19
N GLU A 116 44.09 4.74 -27.51
CA GLU A 116 43.85 3.83 -28.64
C GLU A 116 44.24 4.47 -29.97
N GLU A 117 43.93 5.75 -30.18
CA GLU A 117 44.38 6.48 -31.38
C GLU A 117 45.90 6.60 -31.45
N ASN A 118 46.56 6.88 -30.32
CA ASN A 118 48.02 6.93 -30.26
C ASN A 118 48.67 5.56 -30.51
N ILE A 119 48.08 4.48 -30.00
CA ILE A 119 48.53 3.11 -30.27
C ILE A 119 48.42 2.82 -31.77
N LYS A 120 47.30 3.15 -32.42
CA LYS A 120 47.13 2.98 -33.87
C LYS A 120 48.21 3.73 -34.65
N LYS A 121 48.49 5.00 -34.29
CA LYS A 121 49.57 5.79 -34.91
C LYS A 121 50.94 5.12 -34.73
N LEU A 122 51.27 4.69 -33.52
CA LEU A 122 52.54 4.00 -33.23
C LEU A 122 52.68 2.67 -33.99
N MET A 123 51.60 1.90 -34.13
CA MET A 123 51.60 0.67 -34.93
C MET A 123 51.95 0.97 -36.38
N THR A 124 51.32 1.97 -37.00
CA THR A 124 51.63 2.34 -38.40
C THR A 124 53.09 2.80 -38.58
N GLN A 125 53.64 3.53 -37.60
CA GLN A 125 55.05 3.95 -37.63
C GLN A 125 56.00 2.76 -37.46
N TYR A 126 55.66 1.82 -36.58
CA TYR A 126 56.44 0.61 -36.36
C TYR A 126 56.47 -0.27 -37.61
N GLU A 127 55.32 -0.47 -38.27
CA GLU A 127 55.24 -1.19 -39.54
C GLU A 127 56.09 -0.54 -40.64
N ALA A 128 56.06 0.79 -40.76
CA ALA A 128 56.89 1.52 -41.72
C ALA A 128 58.40 1.38 -41.42
N LEU A 129 58.79 1.47 -40.14
CA LEU A 129 60.17 1.26 -39.71
C LEU A 129 60.65 -0.17 -39.97
N GLN A 130 59.79 -1.15 -39.72
CA GLN A 130 60.07 -2.56 -39.98
C GLN A 130 60.29 -2.81 -41.47
N ALA A 131 59.42 -2.28 -42.34
CA ALA A 131 59.60 -2.36 -43.79
C ALA A 131 60.91 -1.70 -44.25
N HIS A 132 61.27 -0.54 -43.69
CA HIS A 132 62.53 0.13 -44.01
C HIS A 132 63.75 -0.68 -43.55
N LYS A 133 63.68 -1.32 -42.37
CA LYS A 133 64.72 -2.21 -41.88
C LYS A 133 64.93 -3.41 -42.81
N GLU A 134 63.83 -4.04 -43.26
CA GLU A 134 63.88 -5.15 -44.20
C GLU A 134 64.53 -4.75 -45.54
N GLN A 135 64.21 -3.57 -46.07
CA GLN A 135 64.86 -3.02 -47.27
C GLN A 135 66.37 -2.80 -47.07
N LEU A 136 66.78 -2.27 -45.92
CA LEU A 136 68.19 -2.10 -45.59
C LEU A 136 68.92 -3.44 -45.47
N ASP A 137 68.30 -4.43 -44.85
CA ASP A 137 68.89 -5.76 -44.70
C ASP A 137 69.02 -6.47 -46.05
N GLN A 138 68.04 -6.32 -46.95
CA GLN A 138 68.16 -6.76 -48.35
C GLN A 138 69.34 -6.07 -49.07
N ARG A 139 69.49 -4.75 -48.92
CA ARG A 139 70.62 -4.00 -49.49
C ARG A 139 71.96 -4.49 -48.94
N LYS A 140 72.06 -4.80 -47.65
CA LYS A 140 73.27 -5.36 -47.04
C LYS A 140 73.62 -6.73 -47.63
N ILE A 141 72.62 -7.59 -47.84
CA ILE A 141 72.81 -8.91 -48.47
C ILE A 141 73.36 -8.75 -49.90
N LEU A 142 72.76 -7.86 -50.68
CA LEU A 142 73.22 -7.55 -52.04
C LEU A 142 74.65 -6.98 -52.03
N ALA A 143 74.95 -6.04 -51.14
CA ALA A 143 76.29 -5.47 -51.00
C ALA A 143 77.34 -6.54 -50.65
N LYS A 144 77.03 -7.48 -49.75
CA LYS A 144 77.89 -8.63 -49.44
C LYS A 144 78.14 -9.53 -50.66
N LEU A 145 77.08 -9.86 -51.41
CA LEU A 145 77.18 -10.64 -52.65
C LEU A 145 78.04 -9.94 -53.71
N HIS A 146 77.89 -8.62 -53.86
CA HIS A 146 78.74 -7.82 -54.73
C HIS A 146 80.20 -7.84 -54.28
N GLN A 147 80.45 -7.71 -52.97
CA GLN A 147 81.79 -7.77 -52.39
C GLN A 147 82.46 -9.13 -52.62
N GLU A 148 81.72 -10.23 -52.43
CA GLU A 148 82.17 -11.59 -52.74
C GLU A 148 82.44 -11.81 -54.24
N ASN A 149 81.64 -11.21 -55.12
CA ASN A 149 81.85 -11.28 -56.56
C ASN A 149 83.04 -10.43 -57.03
N THR A 150 83.29 -9.27 -56.41
CA THR A 150 84.51 -8.46 -56.66
C THR A 150 85.77 -9.09 -56.07
N ALA A 151 85.64 -9.93 -55.03
CA ALA A 151 86.74 -10.72 -54.48
C ALA A 151 87.13 -11.93 -55.35
N LYS A 152 86.34 -12.27 -56.39
CA LYS A 152 86.66 -13.33 -57.37
C LYS A 152 87.54 -12.86 -58.54
N MET A 153 87.92 -11.59 -58.59
CA MET A 153 89.05 -11.12 -59.42
C MET A 153 90.36 -11.35 -58.64
N PRO A 154 91.37 -12.04 -59.21
CA PRO A 154 92.51 -12.51 -58.43
C PRO A 154 93.53 -11.39 -58.22
N GLY A 155 93.39 -10.70 -57.10
CA GLY A 155 94.48 -9.97 -56.45
C GLY A 155 94.89 -10.75 -55.22
N LYS A 156 96.09 -11.36 -55.27
CA LYS A 156 96.68 -12.16 -54.20
C LYS A 156 96.59 -11.45 -52.85
N PHE A 157 95.82 -11.99 -51.92
CA PHE A 157 96.14 -11.86 -50.50
C PHE A 157 95.92 -13.19 -49.80
N GLU A 158 96.95 -13.53 -49.05
CA GLU A 158 97.20 -14.82 -48.42
C GLU A 158 96.20 -15.15 -47.32
N ASN A 159 95.95 -16.45 -47.22
CA ASN A 159 95.77 -17.22 -45.99
C ASN A 159 95.80 -16.44 -44.67
N ALA A 160 94.61 -16.10 -44.16
CA ALA A 160 94.37 -15.94 -42.73
C ALA A 160 92.87 -16.11 -42.40
N GLY A 161 92.33 -17.33 -42.44
CA GLY A 161 90.90 -17.52 -42.13
C GLY A 161 90.47 -18.91 -41.67
N ARG A 162 91.28 -19.95 -41.84
CA ARG A 162 90.88 -21.33 -41.47
C ARG A 162 90.83 -21.59 -39.95
N HIS A 163 90.93 -20.56 -39.11
CA HIS A 163 90.75 -20.64 -37.65
C HIS A 163 89.69 -19.68 -37.08
N SER A 164 89.04 -18.82 -37.88
CA SER A 164 87.95 -17.95 -37.42
C SER A 164 86.55 -18.58 -37.54
N ASP A 165 86.41 -19.64 -38.34
CA ASP A 165 85.11 -20.24 -38.68
C ASP A 165 84.49 -21.11 -37.55
N ARG A 166 85.32 -21.66 -36.64
CA ARG A 166 84.80 -22.35 -35.44
C ARG A 166 84.11 -21.41 -34.47
N HIS A 167 84.58 -20.17 -34.37
CA HIS A 167 83.97 -19.16 -33.50
C HIS A 167 82.64 -18.66 -34.09
N GLY A 168 82.58 -18.45 -35.41
CA GLY A 168 81.33 -18.13 -36.13
C GLY A 168 80.28 -19.24 -36.01
N ALA A 169 80.66 -20.49 -36.30
CA ALA A 169 79.76 -21.64 -36.18
C ALA A 169 79.29 -21.89 -34.74
N ARG A 170 80.15 -21.63 -33.73
CA ARG A 170 79.78 -21.73 -32.31
C ARG A 170 78.87 -20.58 -31.87
N SER A 171 79.03 -19.38 -32.45
CA SER A 171 78.12 -18.24 -32.21
C SER A 171 76.74 -18.48 -32.81
N ILE A 172 76.68 -18.99 -34.05
CA ILE A 172 75.42 -19.35 -34.72
C ILE A 172 74.69 -20.46 -33.96
N ARG A 173 75.41 -21.49 -33.47
CA ARG A 173 74.79 -22.53 -32.62
C ARG A 173 74.22 -21.97 -31.32
N LYS A 174 74.93 -21.03 -30.67
CA LYS A 174 74.41 -20.36 -29.47
C LYS A 174 73.15 -19.58 -29.79
N GLU A 175 73.13 -18.83 -30.89
CA GLU A 175 71.98 -18.04 -31.32
C GLU A 175 70.76 -18.92 -31.67
N ILE A 176 70.97 -20.07 -32.29
CA ILE A 176 69.90 -21.04 -32.58
C ILE A 176 69.32 -21.62 -31.28
N VAL A 177 70.18 -22.02 -30.33
CA VAL A 177 69.73 -22.54 -29.02
C VAL A 177 68.98 -21.48 -28.23
N GLU A 178 69.45 -20.23 -28.26
CA GLU A 178 68.81 -19.10 -27.61
C GLU A 178 67.46 -18.75 -28.26
N ARG A 179 67.35 -18.78 -29.60
CA ARG A 179 66.06 -18.64 -30.29
C ARG A 179 65.08 -19.75 -29.93
N GLN A 180 65.53 -21.00 -29.88
CA GLN A 180 64.68 -22.14 -29.48
C GLN A 180 64.22 -22.03 -28.03
N ALA A 181 65.07 -21.52 -27.13
CA ALA A 181 64.68 -21.24 -25.75
C ALA A 181 63.63 -20.12 -25.68
N ASN A 182 63.84 -19.03 -26.41
CA ASN A 182 62.90 -17.91 -26.48
C ASN A 182 61.56 -18.30 -27.12
N GLU A 183 61.56 -19.15 -28.15
CA GLU A 183 60.34 -19.68 -28.77
C GLU A 183 59.55 -20.55 -27.78
N LYS A 184 60.22 -21.45 -27.05
CA LYS A 184 59.57 -22.25 -26.00
C LYS A 184 58.99 -21.38 -24.88
N GLU A 185 59.70 -20.34 -24.47
CA GLU A 185 59.21 -19.39 -23.46
C GLU A 185 58.01 -18.57 -23.99
N ALA A 186 58.03 -18.18 -25.27
CA ALA A 186 56.91 -17.51 -25.91
C ALA A 186 55.68 -18.43 -26.05
N GLU A 187 55.88 -19.69 -26.42
CA GLU A 187 54.81 -20.70 -26.45
C GLU A 187 54.22 -20.95 -25.06
N HIS A 188 55.05 -21.03 -24.03
CA HIS A 188 54.59 -21.18 -22.64
C HIS A 188 53.71 -20.01 -22.22
N LYS A 189 54.19 -18.76 -22.42
CA LYS A 189 53.43 -17.54 -22.11
C LYS A 189 52.11 -17.48 -22.88
N LYS A 190 52.10 -17.91 -24.15
CA LYS A 190 50.88 -17.99 -24.96
C LYS A 190 49.87 -18.98 -24.38
N LEU A 191 50.32 -20.15 -23.91
CA LEU A 191 49.47 -21.15 -23.28
C LEU A 191 48.89 -20.65 -21.95
N GLU A 192 49.69 -19.98 -21.12
CA GLU A 192 49.23 -19.35 -19.89
C GLU A 192 48.16 -18.30 -20.17
N LEU A 193 48.40 -17.39 -21.13
CA LEU A 193 47.40 -16.39 -21.54
C LEU A 193 46.11 -17.04 -22.04
N MET A 194 46.19 -18.11 -22.83
CA MET A 194 45.00 -18.83 -23.28
C MET A 194 44.23 -19.46 -22.12
N LYS A 195 44.92 -19.97 -21.10
CA LYS A 195 44.28 -20.51 -19.89
C LYS A 195 43.57 -19.40 -19.12
N ASP A 196 44.25 -18.27 -18.90
CA ASP A 196 43.68 -17.11 -18.21
C ASP A 196 42.45 -16.58 -18.94
N ILE A 197 42.50 -16.44 -20.27
CA ILE A 197 41.35 -16.01 -21.08
C ILE A 197 40.17 -16.96 -20.91
N LYS A 198 40.39 -18.28 -20.93
CA LYS A 198 39.32 -19.28 -20.74
C LYS A 198 38.72 -19.21 -19.34
N GLU A 199 39.56 -19.02 -18.31
CA GLU A 199 39.08 -18.84 -16.93
C GLU A 199 38.22 -17.57 -16.81
N GLN A 200 38.66 -16.46 -17.39
CA GLN A 200 37.91 -15.21 -17.40
C GLN A 200 36.58 -15.35 -18.17
N GLN A 201 36.58 -16.01 -19.33
CA GLN A 201 35.35 -16.28 -20.08
C GLN A 201 34.35 -17.12 -19.27
N THR A 202 34.85 -18.12 -18.53
CA THR A 202 34.00 -18.96 -17.67
C THR A 202 33.39 -18.16 -16.52
N ARG A 203 34.18 -17.28 -15.88
CA ARG A 203 33.68 -16.37 -14.83
C ARG A 203 32.67 -15.37 -15.39
N LEU A 204 32.93 -14.81 -16.56
CA LEU A 204 32.02 -13.88 -17.22
C LEU A 204 30.69 -14.56 -17.54
N LEU A 205 30.71 -15.78 -18.09
CA LEU A 205 29.49 -16.56 -18.32
C LEU A 205 28.71 -16.84 -17.03
N HIS A 206 29.41 -17.15 -15.94
CA HIS A 206 28.78 -17.35 -14.63
C HIS A 206 28.07 -16.09 -14.14
N TYR A 207 28.74 -14.93 -14.19
CA TYR A 207 28.14 -13.66 -13.78
C TYR A 207 26.99 -13.24 -14.69
N THR A 208 27.11 -13.43 -16.00
CA THR A 208 26.01 -13.17 -16.94
C THR A 208 24.78 -14.00 -16.60
N LYS A 209 24.97 -15.29 -16.28
CA LYS A 209 23.87 -16.16 -15.87
C LYS A 209 23.24 -15.71 -14.54
N GLN A 210 24.04 -15.31 -13.55
CA GLN A 210 23.52 -14.76 -12.30
C GLN A 210 22.71 -13.48 -12.53
N LEU A 211 23.22 -12.58 -13.37
CA LEU A 211 22.55 -11.33 -13.70
C LEU A 211 21.22 -11.58 -14.42
N GLN A 212 21.17 -12.53 -15.35
CA GLN A 212 19.93 -12.95 -16.01
C GLN A 212 18.92 -13.55 -15.03
N GLN A 213 19.38 -14.35 -14.05
CA GLN A 213 18.51 -14.90 -13.02
C GLN A 213 17.92 -13.79 -12.15
N GLN A 214 18.76 -12.89 -11.64
CA GLN A 214 18.33 -11.76 -10.83
C GLN A 214 17.36 -10.84 -11.57
N GLN A 215 17.58 -10.62 -12.87
CA GLN A 215 16.66 -9.85 -13.71
C GLN A 215 15.30 -10.54 -13.83
N THR A 216 15.29 -11.85 -14.06
CA THR A 216 14.04 -12.64 -14.12
C THR A 216 13.29 -12.60 -12.79
N ASP A 217 14.00 -12.73 -11.67
CA ASP A 217 13.38 -12.67 -10.33
C ASP A 217 12.78 -11.29 -10.06
N LEU A 218 13.48 -10.22 -10.45
CA LEU A 218 12.96 -8.85 -10.34
C LEU A 218 11.70 -8.64 -11.19
N ASP A 219 11.69 -9.16 -12.42
CA ASP A 219 10.55 -9.01 -13.32
C ASP A 219 9.33 -9.80 -12.80
N ASN A 220 9.54 -10.99 -12.20
CA ASN A 220 8.49 -11.77 -11.53
C ASN A 220 7.90 -11.02 -10.32
N ILE A 221 8.76 -10.46 -9.45
CA ILE A 221 8.29 -9.69 -8.28
C ILE A 221 7.50 -8.47 -8.74
N ARG A 222 7.94 -7.80 -9.81
CA ARG A 222 7.22 -6.65 -10.39
C ARG A 222 5.86 -7.04 -10.95
N SER A 223 5.76 -8.16 -11.67
CA SER A 223 4.47 -8.63 -12.18
C SER A 223 3.51 -8.98 -11.04
N GLU A 224 3.97 -9.71 -10.02
CA GLU A 224 3.15 -10.04 -8.85
C GLU A 224 2.69 -8.79 -8.11
N THR A 225 3.60 -7.83 -7.90
CA THR A 225 3.27 -6.55 -7.27
C THR A 225 2.19 -5.82 -8.05
N HIS A 226 2.29 -5.79 -9.37
CA HIS A 226 1.30 -5.15 -10.22
C HIS A 226 -0.07 -5.84 -10.14
N GLU A 227 -0.13 -7.17 -10.12
CA GLU A 227 -1.38 -7.91 -9.94
C GLU A 227 -2.05 -7.58 -8.59
N TRP A 228 -1.26 -7.51 -7.51
CA TRP A 228 -1.79 -7.15 -6.20
C TRP A 228 -2.24 -5.69 -6.12
N GLU A 229 -1.58 -4.78 -6.83
CA GLU A 229 -2.01 -3.39 -6.95
C GLU A 229 -3.36 -3.27 -7.67
N LEU A 230 -3.53 -3.97 -8.79
CA LEU A 230 -4.81 -4.03 -9.50
C LEU A 230 -5.92 -4.58 -8.60
N LYS A 231 -5.66 -5.70 -7.93
CA LYS A 231 -6.64 -6.32 -7.02
C LYS A 231 -6.99 -5.41 -5.84
N ARG A 232 -6.01 -4.69 -5.30
CA ARG A 232 -6.23 -3.70 -4.24
C ARG A 232 -7.13 -2.57 -4.72
N GLU A 233 -6.90 -2.07 -5.94
CA GLU A 233 -7.72 -1.00 -6.51
C GLU A 233 -9.15 -1.44 -6.81
N GLU A 234 -9.34 -2.66 -7.30
CA GLU A 234 -10.67 -3.27 -7.49
C GLU A 234 -11.44 -3.40 -6.18
N LEU A 235 -10.79 -3.90 -5.13
CA LEU A 235 -11.38 -4.01 -3.79
C LEU A 235 -11.72 -2.64 -3.23
N ARG A 236 -10.84 -1.65 -3.40
CA ARG A 236 -11.09 -0.28 -2.98
C ARG A 236 -12.28 0.33 -3.70
N SER A 237 -12.33 0.24 -5.03
CA SER A 237 -13.44 0.75 -5.83
C SER A 237 -14.77 0.09 -5.43
N THR A 238 -14.74 -1.21 -5.12
CA THR A 238 -15.92 -1.94 -4.65
C THR A 238 -16.35 -1.46 -3.27
N ALA A 239 -15.41 -1.31 -2.33
CA ALA A 239 -15.70 -0.78 -0.99
C ALA A 239 -16.25 0.65 -1.04
N GLU A 240 -15.68 1.53 -1.86
CA GLU A 240 -16.17 2.90 -2.05
C GLU A 240 -17.60 2.91 -2.62
N ARG A 241 -17.92 1.99 -3.55
CA ARG A 241 -19.27 1.83 -4.09
C ARG A 241 -20.27 1.34 -3.04
N GLU A 242 -19.90 0.33 -2.26
CA GLU A 242 -20.75 -0.21 -1.19
C GLU A 242 -20.97 0.80 -0.06
N GLU A 243 -19.93 1.54 0.34
CA GLU A 243 -20.02 2.60 1.34
C GLU A 243 -20.95 3.72 0.85
N LEU A 244 -20.84 4.12 -0.41
CA LEU A 244 -21.74 5.10 -1.01
C LEU A 244 -23.19 4.59 -1.03
N GLN A 245 -23.42 3.34 -1.44
CA GLN A 245 -24.75 2.74 -1.42
C GLN A 245 -25.33 2.68 0.00
N TYR A 246 -24.53 2.27 0.98
CA TYR A 246 -24.93 2.24 2.38
C TYR A 246 -25.27 3.64 2.90
N ALA A 247 -24.45 4.65 2.60
CA ALA A 247 -24.71 6.03 2.95
C ALA A 247 -26.03 6.54 2.34
N GLN A 248 -26.28 6.24 1.06
CA GLN A 248 -27.53 6.58 0.38
C GLN A 248 -28.75 5.91 1.03
N ILE A 249 -28.65 4.62 1.35
CA ILE A 249 -29.71 3.88 2.06
C ILE A 249 -29.95 4.51 3.43
N LYS A 250 -28.90 4.80 4.20
CA LYS A 250 -28.99 5.45 5.52
C LYS A 250 -29.69 6.81 5.44
N VAL A 251 -29.36 7.63 4.44
CA VAL A 251 -30.03 8.93 4.21
C VAL A 251 -31.51 8.75 3.87
N ARG A 252 -31.86 7.77 3.02
CA ARG A 252 -33.26 7.47 2.68
C ARG A 252 -34.06 6.99 3.89
N ILE A 253 -33.50 6.08 4.67
CA ILE A 253 -34.11 5.60 5.92
C ILE A 253 -34.36 6.76 6.86
N ARG A 254 -33.36 7.61 7.09
CA ARG A 254 -33.49 8.79 7.94
C ARG A 254 -34.55 9.76 7.43
N SER A 255 -34.61 9.99 6.12
CA SER A 255 -35.62 10.86 5.51
C SER A 255 -37.04 10.34 5.74
N ILE A 256 -37.27 9.03 5.54
CA ILE A 256 -38.59 8.42 5.81
C ILE A 256 -38.89 8.46 7.31
N TYR A 257 -37.90 8.17 8.17
CA TYR A 257 -38.05 8.24 9.62
C TYR A 257 -38.48 9.64 10.07
N GLN A 258 -37.86 10.70 9.55
CA GLN A 258 -38.22 12.08 9.87
C GLN A 258 -39.67 12.42 9.51
N LEU A 259 -40.22 11.84 8.43
CA LEU A 259 -41.63 12.04 8.06
C LEU A 259 -42.59 11.37 9.06
N ILE A 260 -42.21 10.22 9.62
CA ILE A 260 -43.08 9.45 10.52
C ILE A 260 -42.83 9.73 12.01
N ALA A 261 -41.66 10.26 12.36
CA ALA A 261 -41.23 10.49 13.74
C ALA A 261 -42.24 11.29 14.57
N PRO A 262 -42.94 12.32 14.04
CA PRO A 262 -43.94 13.05 14.81
C PRO A 262 -45.13 12.21 15.29
N TYR A 263 -45.41 11.07 14.65
CA TYR A 263 -46.54 10.19 15.01
C TYR A 263 -46.19 9.15 16.08
N TRP A 264 -44.91 9.04 16.46
CA TRP A 264 -44.43 8.09 17.44
C TRP A 264 -43.86 8.82 18.66
N ARG A 265 -44.07 8.27 19.87
CA ARG A 265 -43.48 8.81 21.11
C ARG A 265 -42.02 8.38 21.33
N GLU A 266 -41.54 7.41 20.56
CA GLU A 266 -40.18 6.89 20.64
C GLU A 266 -39.22 7.71 19.77
N SER A 267 -38.28 8.42 20.41
CA SER A 267 -37.15 9.06 19.72
C SER A 267 -36.05 8.02 19.51
N VAL A 268 -35.72 7.73 18.26
CA VAL A 268 -34.62 6.84 17.89
C VAL A 268 -33.41 7.68 17.47
N ASP A 269 -32.23 7.21 17.86
CA ASP A 269 -30.97 7.85 17.51
C ASP A 269 -30.83 8.02 16.00
N ILE A 270 -30.29 9.17 15.61
CA ILE A 270 -30.07 9.59 14.23
C ILE A 270 -29.04 8.68 13.54
N GLU A 271 -28.10 8.14 14.30
CA GLU A 271 -27.01 7.29 13.79
C GLU A 271 -27.35 5.80 13.71
N ASP A 272 -28.52 5.37 14.18
CA ASP A 272 -28.98 3.97 14.18
C ASP A 272 -30.04 3.71 13.08
N PRO A 273 -29.62 3.44 11.82
CA PRO A 273 -30.56 3.19 10.72
C PRO A 273 -31.38 1.91 10.93
N PHE A 274 -30.91 0.96 11.73
CA PHE A 274 -31.62 -0.30 11.94
C PHE A 274 -32.86 -0.10 12.79
N LYS A 275 -32.74 0.63 13.92
CA LYS A 275 -33.90 0.97 14.75
C LYS A 275 -34.87 1.91 14.03
N GLN A 276 -34.36 2.86 13.24
CA GLN A 276 -35.20 3.71 12.39
C GLN A 276 -36.03 2.87 11.41
N LEU A 277 -35.40 1.91 10.74
CA LEU A 277 -36.07 1.01 9.81
C LEU A 277 -37.14 0.13 10.50
N GLN A 278 -36.90 -0.31 11.73
CA GLN A 278 -37.89 -1.05 12.51
C GLN A 278 -39.15 -0.23 12.82
N LEU A 279 -38.99 1.04 13.22
CA LEU A 279 -40.13 1.94 13.42
C LEU A 279 -40.88 2.23 12.12
N ILE A 280 -40.14 2.47 11.03
CA ILE A 280 -40.72 2.64 9.69
C ILE A 280 -41.57 1.42 9.31
N ARG A 281 -41.04 0.21 9.52
CA ARG A 281 -41.78 -1.03 9.26
C ARG A 281 -43.04 -1.14 10.12
N LYS A 282 -42.97 -0.87 11.42
CA LYS A 282 -44.14 -0.87 12.32
C LYS A 282 -45.21 0.13 11.83
N HIS A 283 -44.79 1.32 11.40
CA HIS A 283 -45.69 2.33 10.88
C HIS A 283 -46.41 1.88 9.60
N PHE A 284 -45.69 1.34 8.61
CA PHE A 284 -46.30 0.82 7.39
C PHE A 284 -47.25 -0.36 7.66
N GLN A 285 -46.91 -1.25 8.60
CA GLN A 285 -47.80 -2.34 9.00
C GLN A 285 -49.10 -1.83 9.63
N LEU A 286 -49.02 -0.83 10.51
CA LEU A 286 -50.19 -0.19 11.11
C LEU A 286 -51.06 0.51 10.06
N VAL A 287 -50.46 1.27 9.14
CA VAL A 287 -51.18 1.93 8.04
C VAL A 287 -51.87 0.90 7.14
N ARG A 288 -51.20 -0.22 6.82
CA ARG A 288 -51.78 -1.32 6.04
C ARG A 288 -52.96 -1.96 6.75
N ALA A 289 -52.84 -2.28 8.04
CA ALA A 289 -53.94 -2.84 8.83
C ALA A 289 -55.16 -1.91 8.86
N ILE A 290 -54.96 -0.61 9.06
CA ILE A 290 -56.04 0.38 9.02
C ILE A 290 -56.70 0.46 7.63
N ALA A 291 -55.89 0.37 6.56
CA ALA A 291 -56.40 0.39 5.20
C ALA A 291 -57.22 -0.87 4.87
N GLU A 292 -56.78 -2.04 5.34
CA GLU A 292 -57.48 -3.32 5.22
C GLU A 292 -58.80 -3.30 6.01
N ASP A 293 -58.80 -2.83 7.26
CA ASP A 293 -60.03 -2.65 8.07
C ASP A 293 -61.02 -1.68 7.41
N ARG A 294 -60.53 -0.59 6.80
CA ARG A 294 -61.37 0.33 6.01
C ARG A 294 -61.91 -0.31 4.73
N ASN A 295 -61.19 -1.24 4.12
CA ASN A 295 -61.64 -1.95 2.93
C ASN A 295 -62.70 -3.01 3.30
N VAL A 296 -62.57 -3.66 4.45
CA VAL A 296 -63.59 -4.55 5.03
C VAL A 296 -64.86 -3.77 5.41
N MET A 297 -64.74 -2.51 5.85
CA MET A 297 -65.90 -1.62 6.06
C MET A 297 -66.48 -1.02 4.76
N LYS A 298 -65.75 -1.08 3.64
CA LYS A 298 -66.22 -0.65 2.31
C LYS A 298 -66.79 -1.78 1.46
N THR A 299 -66.73 -3.04 1.89
CA THR A 299 -67.65 -4.07 1.41
C THR A 299 -68.97 -3.90 2.15
N PRO A 300 -70.00 -3.29 1.55
CA PRO A 300 -71.32 -3.42 2.12
C PRO A 300 -71.69 -4.90 2.03
N ALA A 301 -72.33 -5.39 3.08
CA ALA A 301 -73.29 -6.47 2.98
C ALA A 301 -74.42 -6.02 2.01
N GLY A 302 -74.11 -6.01 0.73
CA GLY A 302 -75.00 -5.69 -0.38
C GLY A 302 -75.13 -6.96 -1.20
N GLY A 303 -76.28 -7.62 -1.05
CA GLY A 303 -76.70 -8.68 -1.94
C GLY A 303 -76.51 -8.23 -3.38
N THR A 304 -75.89 -9.10 -4.16
CA THR A 304 -75.71 -8.94 -5.60
C THR A 304 -77.07 -8.66 -6.24
N GLU A 305 -77.17 -7.60 -7.05
CA GLU A 305 -78.33 -7.37 -7.93
C GLU A 305 -78.57 -8.55 -8.89
N GLU A 306 -77.63 -9.48 -9.01
CA GLU A 306 -77.80 -10.77 -9.68
C GLU A 306 -78.72 -11.74 -8.93
N ASP A 307 -78.74 -11.75 -7.59
CA ASP A 307 -79.64 -12.64 -6.82
C ASP A 307 -81.11 -12.19 -6.92
N VAL A 308 -81.37 -10.88 -6.95
CA VAL A 308 -82.73 -10.34 -7.16
C VAL A 308 -83.19 -10.57 -8.60
N ARG A 309 -82.28 -10.56 -9.58
CA ARG A 309 -82.60 -10.92 -10.97
C ARG A 309 -82.86 -12.42 -11.14
N GLN A 310 -82.13 -13.29 -10.46
CA GLN A 310 -82.38 -14.74 -10.52
C GLN A 310 -83.64 -15.16 -9.75
N GLN A 311 -84.02 -14.47 -8.67
CA GLN A 311 -85.31 -14.72 -7.99
C GLN A 311 -86.53 -14.28 -8.81
N ARG A 312 -86.44 -13.17 -9.56
CA ARG A 312 -87.56 -12.72 -10.43
C ARG A 312 -87.78 -13.59 -11.68
N LEU A 313 -86.76 -14.30 -12.14
CA LEU A 313 -86.89 -15.26 -13.24
C LEU A 313 -87.50 -16.60 -12.79
N ARG A 314 -87.32 -16.98 -11.51
CA ARG A 314 -87.92 -18.20 -10.94
C ARG A 314 -89.37 -18.05 -10.49
N SER A 315 -89.89 -16.84 -10.36
CA SER A 315 -91.31 -16.58 -10.01
C SER A 315 -92.21 -16.31 -11.22
N LYS A 316 -91.71 -16.53 -12.45
CA LYS A 316 -92.46 -16.37 -13.71
C LYS A 316 -92.49 -17.63 -14.59
N LEU A 317 -92.04 -18.76 -14.06
CA LEU A 317 -92.46 -20.10 -14.44
C LEU A 317 -93.39 -20.62 -13.33
#